data_AF-A0A8J3VSM6-F1
#
_entry.id   AF-A0A8J3VSM6-F1
#
_cell.length_a   1.000
_cell.length_b   1.000
_cell.length_c   1.000
_cell.angle_alpha   90.00
_cell.angle_beta   90.00
_cell.angle_gamma   90.00
#
_symmetry.space_group_name_H-M   'P 1'
#
loop_
_entity.id
_entity.type
_entity.pdbx_description
1 polymer ?
#
loop_
_entity_poly.entity_id
_entity_poly.type
_entity_poly.pdbx_seq_one_letter_code
_entity_poly.pdbx_strand_id
1 'polypeptide(L)'
;MKRLLWLGVGLAVGALVVRAASKKVRAFTPQGMAASARDSAGGLIDSVRTFVEDVRDGMQEREDQIHAAFESGESIDLDLEEGSYR
;
A
#
# COMPACT_ATOMS: atom_id res chain seq x y z
N MET A 1 4.15 17.21 2.94
CA MET A 1 4.96 15.98 3.14
C MET A 1 4.27 14.80 3.85
N LYS A 2 3.27 15.00 4.71
CA LYS A 2 2.68 13.91 5.53
C LYS A 2 2.02 12.77 4.75
N ARG A 3 1.49 13.04 3.54
CA ARG A 3 0.75 12.06 2.72
C ARG A 3 1.68 11.03 2.06
N LEU A 4 2.81 11.45 1.49
CA LEU A 4 3.85 10.55 0.95
C LEU A 4 4.52 9.73 2.05
N LEU A 5 4.73 10.32 3.23
CA LEU A 5 5.22 9.59 4.40
C LEU A 5 4.24 8.48 4.79
N TRP A 6 2.93 8.76 4.79
CA TRP A 6 1.90 7.74 5.08
C TRP A 6 1.81 6.63 4.03
N LEU A 7 2.00 6.95 2.75
CA LEU A 7 2.09 5.95 1.68
C LEU A 7 3.32 5.04 1.87
N GLY A 8 4.48 5.62 2.18
CA GLY A 8 5.69 4.85 2.47
C GLY A 8 5.57 3.97 3.72
N VAL A 9 4.94 4.49 4.77
CA VAL A 9 4.65 3.74 6.01
C VAL A 9 3.71 2.57 5.72
N GLY A 10 2.63 2.78 4.97
CA GLY A 10 1.71 1.71 4.58
C GLY A 10 2.40 0.60 3.78
N LEU A 11 3.26 0.97 2.82
CA LEU A 11 4.04 0.01 2.03
C LEU A 11 5.02 -0.80 2.91
N ALA A 12 5.72 -0.14 3.83
CA ALA A 12 6.68 -0.78 4.73
C ALA A 12 5.99 -1.78 5.68
N VAL A 13 4.85 -1.38 6.27
CA VAL A 13 4.06 -2.25 7.14
C VAL A 13 3.48 -3.43 6.36
N GLY A 14 2.92 -3.18 5.17
CA GLY A 14 2.40 -4.24 4.29
C GLY A 14 3.47 -5.28 3.93
N ALA A 15 4.67 -4.84 3.55
CA ALA A 15 5.79 -5.73 3.24
C ALA A 15 6.20 -6.60 4.43
N LEU A 16 6.19 -6.06 5.66
CA LEU A 16 6.49 -6.83 6.88
C LEU A 16 5.45 -7.91 7.15
N VAL A 17 4.17 -7.60 6.97
CA VAL A 17 3.07 -8.57 7.15
C VAL A 17 3.18 -9.71 6.14
N VAL A 18 3.40 -9.42 4.86
CA VAL A 18 3.58 -10.44 3.80
C VAL A 18 4.81 -11.32 4.07
N ARG A 19 5.91 -10.71 4.51
CA ARG A 19 7.14 -11.43 4.90
C ARG A 19 6.89 -12.35 6.09
N ALA A 20 6.15 -11.90 7.10
CA ALA A 20 5.79 -12.70 8.27
C ALA A 20 4.86 -13.87 7.91
N ALA A 21 3.86 -13.62 7.06
CA ALA A 21 2.96 -14.66 6.56
C ALA A 21 3.73 -15.73 5.75
N SER A 22 4.63 -15.31 4.86
CA SER A 22 5.47 -16.22 4.06
C SER A 22 6.37 -17.12 4.91
N LYS A 23 6.90 -16.58 6.03
CA LYS A 23 7.71 -17.35 6.99
C LYS A 23 6.87 -18.41 7.73
N LYS A 24 5.64 -18.09 8.09
CA LYS A 24 4.70 -19.05 8.73
C LYS A 24 4.25 -20.14 7.76
N VAL A 25 3.97 -19.80 6.50
CA VAL A 25 3.61 -20.78 5.47
C VAL A 25 4.75 -21.79 5.27
N ARG A 26 6.00 -21.35 5.13
CA ARG A 26 7.15 -22.26 4.96
C ARG A 26 7.41 -23.19 6.15
N ALA A 27 7.00 -22.81 7.36
CA ALA A 27 7.21 -23.61 8.56
C ALA A 27 6.13 -24.67 8.81
N PHE A 28 4.93 -24.53 8.20
CA PHE A 28 3.78 -25.39 8.49
C PHE A 28 3.29 -26.26 7.32
N THR A 29 3.91 -26.20 6.13
CA THR A 29 3.38 -26.88 4.92
C THR A 29 4.18 -28.04 4.30
N PRO A 30 4.95 -28.93 4.99
CA PRO A 30 5.70 -29.94 4.23
C PRO A 30 4.85 -31.09 3.65
N GLN A 31 3.65 -31.41 4.15
CA GLN A 31 2.99 -32.67 3.74
C GLN A 31 1.44 -32.65 3.56
N GLY A 32 0.74 -31.50 3.68
CA GLY A 32 -0.74 -31.51 3.81
C GLY A 32 -1.60 -30.68 2.83
N MET A 33 -1.05 -29.80 1.98
CA MET A 33 -1.88 -28.76 1.31
C MET A 33 -1.95 -28.83 -0.23
N ALA A 34 -1.54 -29.93 -0.87
CA ALA A 34 -1.47 -30.01 -2.33
C ALA A 34 -2.84 -29.90 -3.05
N ALA A 35 -3.96 -30.18 -2.36
CA ALA A 35 -5.31 -30.12 -2.93
C ALA A 35 -6.05 -28.80 -2.61
N SER A 36 -6.15 -28.41 -1.33
CA SER A 36 -6.93 -27.24 -0.90
C SER A 36 -6.31 -25.89 -1.30
N ALA A 37 -5.01 -25.85 -1.57
CA ALA A 37 -4.32 -24.62 -1.98
C ALA A 37 -4.72 -24.16 -3.39
N ARG A 38 -5.12 -25.06 -4.30
CA ARG A 38 -5.50 -24.67 -5.67
C ARG A 38 -6.84 -23.95 -5.72
N ASP A 39 -7.86 -24.48 -5.04
CA ASP A 39 -9.17 -23.81 -4.92
C ASP A 39 -9.08 -22.51 -4.11
N SER A 40 -8.31 -22.52 -3.02
CA SER A 40 -8.11 -21.32 -2.19
C SER A 40 -7.30 -20.24 -2.93
N ALA A 41 -6.34 -20.62 -3.76
CA ALA A 41 -5.57 -19.68 -4.58
C ALA A 41 -6.44 -19.00 -5.63
N GLY A 42 -7.43 -19.69 -6.21
CA GLY A 42 -8.40 -19.09 -7.12
C GLY A 42 -9.18 -17.94 -6.46
N GLY A 43 -9.75 -18.19 -5.27
CA GLY A 43 -10.48 -17.17 -4.51
C GLY A 43 -9.62 -15.99 -4.05
N LEU A 44 -8.35 -16.24 -3.71
CA LEU A 44 -7.40 -15.18 -3.38
C LEU A 44 -7.03 -14.31 -4.58
N ILE A 45 -6.81 -14.91 -5.76
CA ILE A 45 -6.52 -14.16 -6.99
C ILE A 45 -7.70 -13.27 -7.38
N ASP A 46 -8.92 -13.81 -7.28
CA ASP A 46 -10.14 -13.05 -7.54
C ASP A 46 -10.29 -11.87 -6.59
N SER A 47 -10.08 -12.09 -5.28
CA SER A 47 -10.12 -11.02 -4.27
C SER A 47 -9.07 -9.93 -4.51
N VAL A 48 -7.86 -10.32 -4.95
CA VAL A 48 -6.80 -9.37 -5.29
C VAL A 48 -7.18 -8.55 -6.52
N ARG A 49 -7.79 -9.18 -7.55
CA ARG A 49 -8.28 -8.48 -8.73
C ARG A 49 -9.36 -7.47 -8.36
N THR A 50 -10.38 -7.88 -7.61
CA THR A 50 -11.47 -7.00 -7.17
C THR A 50 -10.94 -5.82 -6.35
N PHE A 51 -9.99 -6.05 -5.45
CA PHE A 51 -9.37 -4.96 -4.70
C PHE A 51 -8.64 -3.95 -5.61
N VAL A 52 -7.92 -4.42 -6.63
CA VAL A 52 -7.24 -3.55 -7.59
C VAL A 52 -8.25 -2.73 -8.41
N GLU A 53 -9.37 -3.35 -8.79
CA GLU A 53 -10.49 -2.67 -9.46
C GLU A 53 -11.09 -1.59 -8.54
N ASP A 54 -11.37 -1.90 -7.28
CA ASP A 54 -11.85 -0.94 -6.26
C ASP A 54 -10.89 0.24 -6.05
N VAL A 55 -9.58 -0.02 -6.02
CA VAL A 55 -8.56 1.03 -5.89
C VAL A 55 -8.54 1.91 -7.15
N ARG A 56 -8.69 1.32 -8.33
CA ARG A 56 -8.72 2.06 -9.60
C ARG A 56 -9.96 2.95 -9.67
N ASP A 57 -11.13 2.41 -9.34
CA ASP A 57 -12.39 3.15 -9.34
C ASP A 57 -12.34 4.28 -8.30
N GLY A 58 -11.82 3.99 -7.11
CA GLY A 58 -11.57 4.99 -6.08
C GLY A 58 -10.52 6.04 -6.44
N MET A 59 -9.59 5.76 -7.37
CA MET A 59 -8.69 6.76 -7.93
C MET A 59 -9.40 7.63 -8.96
N GLN A 60 -10.22 7.05 -9.83
CA GLN A 60 -11.04 7.82 -10.79
C GLN A 60 -12.00 8.78 -10.07
N GLU A 61 -12.58 8.37 -8.94
CA GLU A 61 -13.42 9.25 -8.09
C GLU A 61 -12.65 10.33 -7.31
N ARG A 62 -11.32 10.22 -7.20
CA ARG A 62 -10.48 11.11 -6.39
C ARG A 62 -9.57 12.03 -7.22
N GLU A 63 -9.42 11.81 -8.52
CA GLU A 63 -8.67 12.71 -9.42
C GLU A 63 -9.23 14.14 -9.35
N ASP A 64 -10.55 14.32 -9.31
CA ASP A 64 -11.20 15.63 -9.19
C ASP A 64 -10.83 16.37 -7.89
N GLN A 65 -10.62 15.63 -6.78
CA GLN A 65 -10.29 16.20 -5.48
C GLN A 65 -8.80 16.56 -5.34
N ILE A 66 -7.92 15.85 -6.04
CA ILE A 66 -6.47 16.13 -6.04
C ILE A 66 -6.15 17.31 -6.97
N HIS A 67 -6.86 17.44 -8.10
CA HIS A 67 -6.71 18.59 -8.99
C HIS A 67 -7.14 19.92 -8.33
N ALA A 68 -8.26 19.94 -7.61
CA ALA A 68 -8.68 21.12 -6.83
C ALA A 68 -7.67 21.48 -5.71
N ALA A 69 -7.03 20.48 -5.09
CA ALA A 69 -6.00 20.69 -4.06
C ALA A 69 -4.63 21.12 -4.63
N PHE A 70 -4.35 20.84 -5.91
CA PHE A 70 -3.16 21.32 -6.62
C PHE A 70 -3.32 22.75 -7.12
N GLU A 71 -4.54 23.14 -7.53
CA GLU A 71 -4.86 24.51 -7.96
C GLU A 71 -4.83 25.52 -6.79
N SER A 72 -5.03 25.06 -5.55
CA SER A 72 -4.89 25.88 -4.33
C SER A 72 -3.45 26.19 -3.90
N GLY A 73 -2.43 25.77 -4.66
CA GLY A 73 -1.13 26.45 -4.70
C GLY A 73 -0.30 26.54 -3.41
N GLU A 74 -0.40 25.60 -2.46
CA GLU A 74 0.55 25.58 -1.35
C GLU A 74 1.84 24.89 -1.79
N SER A 75 2.74 25.67 -2.39
CA SER A 75 4.14 25.30 -2.56
C SER A 75 4.69 24.93 -1.19
N ILE A 76 5.16 23.70 -1.03
CA ILE A 76 5.86 23.27 0.17
C ILE A 76 7.19 24.01 0.16
N ASP A 77 7.18 25.23 0.69
CA ASP A 77 8.38 25.95 1.05
C ASP A 77 8.96 25.19 2.24
N LEU A 78 9.92 24.33 1.94
CA LEU A 78 10.79 23.79 2.98
C LEU A 78 11.68 24.97 3.37
N ASP A 79 11.17 25.80 4.28
CA ASP A 79 11.99 26.64 5.14
C ASP A 79 12.95 25.71 5.89
N LEU A 80 14.05 25.37 5.22
CA LEU A 80 15.27 24.92 5.86
C LEU A 80 15.76 26.15 6.61
N GLU A 81 15.19 26.36 7.81
CA GLU A 81 15.65 27.34 8.77
C GLU A 81 17.16 27.13 8.92
N GLU A 82 17.88 28.08 8.33
CA GLU A 82 19.31 28.26 8.39
C GLU A 82 19.67 28.61 9.83
N GLY A 83 19.75 27.58 10.67
CA GLY A 83 20.16 27.67 12.07
C GLY A 83 21.66 27.91 12.19
N SER A 84 22.11 29.07 11.73
CA SER A 84 23.32 29.73 12.21
C SER A 84 23.14 30.05 13.69
N TYR A 85 23.76 29.26 14.57
CA TYR A 85 24.13 29.74 15.88
C TYR A 85 25.58 29.38 16.15
N ARG A 86 26.34 30.44 16.41
CA ARG A 86 27.75 30.46 16.82
C ARG A 86 28.05 29.54 17.98
#